data_AF-A0A7W9Z5Z5-F1
#
_entry.id   AF-A0A7W9Z5Z5-F1
#
_cell.length_a   1.000
_cell.length_b   1.000
_cell.length_c   1.000
_cell.angle_alpha   90.00
_cell.angle_beta   90.00
_cell.angle_gamma   90.00
#
_symmetry.space_group_name_H-M   'P 1'
#
loop_
_entity.id
_entity.type
_entity.pdbx_description
1 polymer ?
#
loop_
_entity_poly.entity_id
_entity_poly.type
_entity_poly.pdbx_seq_one_letter_code
_entity_poly.pdbx_strand_id
1 'polypeptide(L)'
;MNALAELRKRAGTSAIPAIQGRQRVAESQESQESQGMEVEKYFSRPAVSASLAPLADTLKPLRAHLLALAAAEGMDVDHVHRLHGLDVAACIGLDDVQLAAYLSLLADTADRHAGRVPAGDTAAIHCEGCGPVWIHPNIAAVLPVVDGWPRALGCPWCFVRKAGDYIPRPPARAGV
;
A
#
# COMPACT_ATOMS: atom_id res chain seq x y z
N MET A 1 15.18 -11.58 33.16
CA MET A 1 15.88 -10.45 32.48
C MET A 1 15.46 -10.46 31.03
N ASN A 2 14.70 -9.45 30.61
CA ASN A 2 13.77 -9.53 29.48
C ASN A 2 14.43 -9.02 28.19
N ALA A 3 14.64 -9.90 27.20
CA ALA A 3 15.33 -9.60 25.93
C ALA A 3 14.66 -8.49 25.09
N LEU A 4 13.42 -8.13 25.42
CA LEU A 4 12.64 -7.05 24.82
C LEU A 4 13.10 -5.64 25.21
N ALA A 5 13.81 -5.46 26.33
CA ALA A 5 14.29 -4.14 26.75
C ALA A 5 15.48 -3.65 25.91
N GLU A 6 16.29 -4.57 25.37
CA GLU A 6 17.58 -4.23 24.75
C GLU A 6 17.47 -3.86 23.27
N LEU A 7 16.36 -4.20 22.62
CA LEU A 7 16.07 -3.80 21.24
C LEU A 7 15.61 -2.33 21.13
N ARG A 8 15.02 -1.75 22.19
CA ARG A 8 14.59 -0.34 22.19
C ARG A 8 15.74 0.66 22.30
N LYS A 9 16.93 0.22 22.73
CA LYS A 9 18.09 1.08 22.94
C LYS A 9 18.85 1.45 21.66
N ARG A 10 18.60 0.75 20.54
CA ARG A 10 19.38 0.88 19.28
C ARG A 10 18.75 1.81 18.23
N ALA A 11 17.60 2.43 18.50
CA ALA A 11 16.89 3.27 17.54
C ALA A 11 17.15 4.79 17.70
N GLY A 12 18.10 5.19 18.54
CA GLY A 12 18.55 6.58 18.63
C GLY A 12 19.84 6.77 17.87
N THR A 13 19.80 7.49 16.74
CA THR A 13 20.65 8.65 16.38
C THR A 13 20.40 8.98 14.90
N SER A 14 19.66 10.06 14.65
CA SER A 14 19.51 10.67 13.33
C SER A 14 20.50 11.83 13.24
N ALA A 15 21.25 11.89 12.13
CA ALA A 15 21.96 13.09 11.71
C ALA A 15 21.91 13.17 10.18
N ILE A 16 21.13 14.11 9.66
CA ILE A 16 21.07 14.46 8.23
C ILE A 16 22.04 15.63 8.01
N PRO A 17 23.03 15.53 7.10
CA PRO A 17 23.84 16.69 6.74
C PRO A 17 23.08 17.62 5.80
N ALA A 18 23.23 18.93 6.06
CA ALA A 18 22.70 20.01 5.24
C ALA A 18 23.37 20.09 3.86
N ILE A 19 22.58 20.28 2.80
CA ILE A 19 23.06 20.57 1.45
C ILE A 19 22.95 22.08 1.21
N GLN A 20 24.10 22.76 1.13
CA GLN A 20 24.22 24.14 0.67
C GLN A 20 24.44 24.16 -0.85
N GLY A 21 23.70 25.04 -1.54
CA GLY A 21 23.83 25.24 -2.98
C GLY A 21 24.99 26.16 -3.38
N ARG A 22 25.44 25.99 -4.63
CA ARG A 22 26.07 27.07 -5.42
C ARG A 22 26.01 26.75 -6.92
N GLN A 23 25.46 27.68 -7.69
CA GLN A 23 25.42 27.68 -9.16
C GLN A 23 26.78 28.07 -9.78
N ARG A 24 27.12 27.51 -10.96
CA ARG A 24 27.32 28.26 -12.23
C ARG A 24 27.60 27.35 -13.45
N VAL A 25 26.75 27.53 -14.45
CA VAL A 25 26.94 27.64 -15.93
C VAL A 25 28.31 27.26 -16.53
N ALA A 26 28.34 26.30 -17.47
CA ALA A 26 28.60 26.49 -18.91
C ALA A 26 28.75 25.15 -19.67
N GLU A 27 28.08 25.10 -20.83
CA GLU A 27 28.22 24.29 -22.05
C GLU A 27 29.25 23.13 -22.12
N SER A 28 28.78 21.95 -22.52
CA SER A 28 29.31 21.20 -23.69
C SER A 28 28.44 19.98 -24.00
N GLN A 29 28.08 19.85 -25.27
CA GLN A 29 27.40 18.71 -25.86
C GLN A 29 28.37 17.53 -25.96
N GLU A 30 27.97 16.32 -25.55
CA GLU A 30 28.29 15.07 -26.25
C GLU A 30 27.58 13.86 -25.60
N SER A 31 27.03 13.02 -26.46
CA SER A 31 26.69 11.60 -26.27
C SER A 31 25.96 11.17 -24.98
N GLN A 32 24.62 11.13 -25.06
CA GLN A 32 23.81 10.29 -24.19
C GLN A 32 23.67 8.90 -24.83
N GLU A 33 24.65 8.03 -24.57
CA GLU A 33 24.43 6.58 -24.67
C GLU A 33 23.44 6.17 -23.56
N SER A 34 22.34 5.58 -24.01
CA SER A 34 21.23 5.13 -23.20
C SER A 34 21.68 4.00 -22.27
N GLN A 35 22.00 4.34 -21.02
CA GLN A 35 22.06 3.36 -19.95
C GLN A 35 20.63 2.95 -19.59
N GLY A 36 20.17 1.85 -20.18
CA GLY A 36 19.02 1.11 -19.70
C GLY A 36 19.30 0.64 -18.27
N MET A 37 18.83 1.41 -17.28
CA MET A 37 18.73 0.92 -15.92
C MET A 37 17.65 -0.17 -15.91
N GLU A 38 18.07 -1.43 -15.91
CA GLU A 38 17.24 -2.55 -15.49
C GLU A 38 16.83 -2.32 -14.02
N VAL A 39 15.68 -1.68 -13.80
CA VAL A 39 15.00 -1.61 -12.49
C VAL A 39 14.26 -2.94 -12.20
N GLU A 40 14.68 -4.04 -12.81
CA GLU A 40 13.97 -5.32 -12.79
C GLU A 40 14.38 -6.24 -11.62
N LYS A 41 15.33 -5.81 -10.76
CA LYS A 41 15.84 -6.66 -9.67
C LYS A 41 15.38 -6.33 -8.26
N TYR A 42 14.67 -5.22 -8.02
CA TYR A 42 14.27 -4.83 -6.65
C TYR A 42 12.87 -5.30 -6.22
N PHE A 43 12.07 -5.87 -7.13
CA PHE A 43 10.75 -6.44 -6.81
C PHE A 43 10.72 -7.98 -6.80
N SER A 44 11.86 -8.63 -6.94
CA SER A 44 11.97 -10.06 -6.62
C SER A 44 11.88 -10.23 -5.11
N ARG A 45 10.64 -10.36 -4.63
CA ARG A 45 10.29 -10.83 -3.30
C ARG A 45 11.18 -12.06 -3.03
N PRO A 46 12.16 -12.00 -2.10
CA PRO A 46 12.94 -13.19 -1.79
C PRO A 46 11.94 -14.25 -1.35
N ALA A 47 12.03 -15.44 -1.95
CA ALA A 47 11.35 -16.61 -1.44
C ALA A 47 12.01 -16.94 -0.09
N VAL A 48 11.61 -16.22 0.95
CA VAL A 48 11.91 -16.58 2.33
C VAL A 48 11.02 -17.78 2.60
N SER A 49 11.47 -18.95 2.13
CA SER A 49 11.02 -20.25 2.58
C SER A 49 11.56 -20.46 4.00
N ALA A 50 11.15 -19.59 4.93
CA ALA A 50 11.21 -19.90 6.34
C ALA A 50 10.07 -20.88 6.56
N SER A 51 10.42 -22.13 6.87
CA SER A 51 9.44 -23.15 7.24
C SER A 51 8.59 -22.62 8.39
N LEU A 52 7.32 -22.31 8.12
CA LEU A 52 6.33 -21.90 9.12
C LEU A 52 5.82 -23.10 9.94
N ALA A 53 6.35 -24.31 9.72
CA ALA A 53 5.94 -25.50 10.45
C ALA A 53 5.97 -25.33 11.99
N PRO A 54 6.98 -24.67 12.60
CA PRO A 54 7.00 -24.43 14.04
C PRO A 54 5.94 -23.41 14.52
N LEU A 55 5.38 -22.61 13.60
CA LEU A 55 4.37 -21.59 13.90
C LEU A 55 2.94 -22.06 13.59
N ALA A 56 2.77 -23.18 12.88
CA ALA A 56 1.46 -23.63 12.42
C ALA A 56 0.41 -23.73 13.54
N ASP A 57 0.80 -24.19 14.73
CA ASP A 57 -0.10 -24.28 15.89
C ASP A 57 -0.46 -22.93 16.50
N THR A 58 0.43 -21.92 16.38
CA THR A 58 0.14 -20.54 16.79
C THR A 58 -0.73 -19.79 15.77
N LEU A 59 -0.69 -20.17 14.49
CA LEU A 59 -1.46 -19.51 13.43
C LEU A 59 -2.92 -19.96 13.38
N LYS A 60 -3.24 -21.19 13.82
CA LYS A 60 -4.62 -21.70 13.89
C LYS A 60 -5.54 -20.82 14.75
N PRO A 61 -5.23 -20.51 16.03
CA PRO A 61 -6.09 -19.67 16.86
C PRO A 61 -6.16 -18.24 16.33
N LEU A 62 -5.07 -17.70 15.79
CA LEU A 62 -5.07 -16.36 15.19
C LEU A 62 -5.98 -16.29 13.96
N ARG A 63 -5.96 -17.31 13.10
CA ARG A 63 -6.88 -17.39 11.95
C ARG A 63 -8.33 -17.51 12.40
N ALA A 64 -8.61 -18.31 13.43
CA ALA A 64 -9.96 -18.40 13.99
C ALA A 64 -10.44 -17.04 14.54
N HIS A 65 -9.54 -16.28 15.18
CA HIS A 65 -9.83 -14.93 15.65
C HIS A 65 -10.12 -13.95 14.50
N LEU A 66 -9.30 -13.96 13.43
CA LEU A 66 -9.55 -13.16 12.22
C LEU A 66 -10.90 -13.48 11.57
N LEU A 67 -11.30 -14.76 11.54
CA LEU A 67 -12.60 -15.18 11.01
C LEU A 67 -13.75 -14.64 11.87
N ALA A 68 -13.62 -14.67 13.19
CA ALA A 68 -14.62 -14.13 14.11
C ALA A 68 -14.77 -12.61 13.94
N LEU A 69 -13.66 -11.88 13.82
CA LEU A 69 -13.67 -10.44 13.53
C LEU A 69 -14.31 -10.13 12.17
N ALA A 70 -13.92 -10.84 11.11
CA ALA A 70 -14.51 -10.64 9.78
C ALA A 70 -16.04 -10.84 9.80
N ALA A 71 -16.52 -11.89 10.48
CA ALA A 71 -17.95 -12.15 10.63
C ALA A 71 -18.67 -11.05 11.43
N ALA A 72 -18.06 -10.55 12.50
CA ALA A 72 -18.62 -9.47 13.32
C ALA A 72 -18.76 -8.15 12.54
N GLU A 73 -17.82 -7.87 11.64
CA GLU A 73 -17.83 -6.69 10.77
C GLU A 73 -18.65 -6.89 9.48
N GLY A 74 -19.28 -8.05 9.29
CA GLY A 74 -20.06 -8.36 8.08
C GLY A 74 -19.22 -8.49 6.80
N MET A 75 -17.92 -8.76 6.94
CA MET A 75 -17.00 -8.98 5.81
C MET A 75 -17.09 -10.40 5.27
N ASP A 76 -16.74 -10.58 3.99
CA ASP A 76 -16.60 -11.92 3.39
C ASP A 76 -15.44 -12.70 4.04
N VAL A 77 -15.77 -13.77 4.76
CA VAL A 77 -14.80 -14.63 5.46
C VAL A 77 -13.82 -15.32 4.51
N ASP A 78 -14.15 -15.43 3.21
CA ASP A 78 -13.22 -16.00 2.23
C ASP A 78 -11.95 -15.15 2.08
N HIS A 79 -11.98 -13.85 2.41
CA HIS A 79 -10.75 -13.03 2.49
C HIS A 79 -9.75 -13.61 3.49
N VAL A 80 -10.22 -14.03 4.66
CA VAL A 80 -9.36 -14.62 5.69
C VAL A 80 -8.87 -16.00 5.26
N HIS A 81 -9.71 -16.80 4.59
CA HIS A 81 -9.30 -18.11 4.06
C HIS A 81 -8.17 -18.00 3.04
N ARG A 82 -8.22 -16.99 2.16
CA ARG A 82 -7.20 -16.74 1.13
C ARG A 82 -5.86 -16.22 1.67
N LEU A 83 -5.79 -15.74 2.92
CA LEU A 83 -4.54 -15.25 3.50
C LEU A 83 -3.48 -16.35 3.55
N HIS A 84 -2.26 -16.01 3.16
CA HIS A 84 -1.14 -16.94 3.26
C HIS A 84 -0.69 -17.05 4.72
N GLY A 85 -0.04 -18.16 5.09
CA GLY A 85 0.45 -18.36 6.47
C GLY A 85 1.38 -17.24 6.95
N LEU A 86 2.16 -16.64 6.04
CA LEU A 86 3.02 -15.50 6.35
C LEU A 86 2.22 -14.22 6.67
N ASP A 87 1.10 -14.01 5.98
CA ASP A 87 0.25 -12.83 6.22
C ASP A 87 -0.49 -12.97 7.55
N VAL A 88 -0.94 -14.18 7.89
CA VAL A 88 -1.49 -14.47 9.22
C VAL A 88 -0.41 -14.29 10.30
N ALA A 89 0.83 -14.74 10.05
CA ALA A 89 1.93 -14.56 11.00
C ALA A 89 2.28 -13.08 11.23
N ALA A 90 2.16 -12.22 10.20
CA ALA A 90 2.37 -10.79 10.32
C ALA A 90 1.36 -10.09 11.24
N CYS A 91 0.23 -10.74 11.53
CA CYS A 91 -0.80 -10.24 12.44
C CYS A 91 -0.51 -10.52 13.93
N ILE A 92 0.57 -11.24 14.24
CA ILE A 92 0.93 -11.57 15.63
C ILE A 92 1.23 -10.27 16.40
N GLY A 93 0.54 -10.08 17.53
CA GLY A 93 0.75 -8.95 18.43
C GLY A 93 -0.05 -7.69 18.07
N LEU A 94 -0.86 -7.74 17.01
CA LEU A 94 -1.84 -6.69 16.71
C LEU A 94 -3.08 -6.84 17.60
N ASP A 95 -3.68 -5.71 17.98
CA ASP A 95 -4.96 -5.70 18.68
C ASP A 95 -6.16 -5.81 17.72
N ASP A 96 -7.37 -6.01 18.26
CA ASP A 96 -8.58 -6.23 17.46
C ASP A 96 -8.91 -5.06 16.52
N VAL A 97 -8.61 -3.82 16.93
CA VAL A 97 -8.86 -2.62 16.11
C VAL A 97 -7.92 -2.63 14.90
N GLN A 98 -6.64 -2.95 15.13
CA GLN A 98 -5.65 -3.08 14.07
C GLN A 98 -5.97 -4.24 13.12
N LEU A 99 -6.44 -5.37 13.66
CA LEU A 99 -6.85 -6.52 12.86
C LEU A 99 -8.09 -6.21 12.00
N ALA A 100 -9.12 -5.57 12.57
CA ALA A 100 -10.30 -5.15 11.84
C ALA A 100 -9.96 -4.14 10.73
N ALA A 101 -9.09 -3.17 11.02
CA ALA A 101 -8.59 -2.24 10.01
C ALA A 101 -7.83 -2.96 8.89
N TYR A 102 -6.97 -3.93 9.23
CA TYR A 102 -6.27 -4.75 8.25
C TYR A 102 -7.24 -5.54 7.35
N LEU A 103 -8.25 -6.18 7.94
CA LEU A 103 -9.28 -6.91 7.19
C LEU A 103 -10.07 -5.98 6.24
N SER A 104 -10.41 -4.78 6.69
CA SER A 104 -11.07 -3.76 5.86
C SER A 104 -10.22 -3.40 4.63
N LEU A 105 -8.90 -3.22 4.81
CA LEU A 105 -7.99 -2.93 3.69
C LEU A 105 -7.88 -4.09 2.69
N LEU A 106 -8.00 -5.34 3.14
CA LEU A 106 -8.03 -6.51 2.25
C LEU A 106 -9.33 -6.57 1.45
N ALA A 107 -10.47 -6.27 2.09
CA ALA A 107 -11.76 -6.19 1.42
C ALA A 107 -11.73 -5.10 0.33
N ASP A 108 -11.26 -3.90 0.66
CA ASP A 108 -11.10 -2.82 -0.31
C ASP A 108 -10.18 -3.21 -1.48
N THR A 109 -9.08 -3.91 -1.19
CA THR A 109 -8.14 -4.38 -2.23
C THR A 109 -8.84 -5.37 -3.17
N ALA A 110 -9.64 -6.29 -2.63
CA ALA A 110 -10.39 -7.23 -3.43
C ALA A 110 -11.49 -6.58 -4.26
N ASP A 111 -12.19 -5.58 -3.72
CA ASP A 111 -13.15 -4.78 -4.48
C ASP A 111 -12.48 -4.11 -5.68
N ARG A 112 -11.31 -3.49 -5.47
CA ARG A 112 -10.58 -2.83 -6.57
C ARG A 112 -10.15 -3.84 -7.64
N HIS A 113 -9.63 -5.00 -7.27
CA HIS A 113 -9.31 -6.06 -8.25
C HIS A 113 -10.54 -6.61 -8.98
N ALA A 114 -11.71 -6.60 -8.34
CA ALA A 114 -12.96 -6.95 -8.97
C ALA A 114 -13.58 -5.80 -9.80
N GLY A 115 -12.86 -4.68 -9.98
CA GLY A 115 -13.34 -3.51 -10.71
C GLY A 115 -14.46 -2.74 -10.00
N ARG A 116 -14.64 -2.94 -8.69
CA ARG A 116 -15.61 -2.24 -7.85
C ARG A 116 -14.94 -1.15 -7.03
N VAL A 117 -15.64 -0.04 -6.85
CA VAL A 117 -15.20 1.05 -5.97
C VAL A 117 -15.47 0.64 -4.52
N PRO A 118 -14.45 0.61 -3.64
CA PRO A 118 -14.66 0.30 -2.23
C PRO A 118 -15.65 1.24 -1.55
N ALA A 119 -16.31 0.74 -0.51
CA ALA A 119 -17.26 1.53 0.26
C ALA A 119 -16.56 2.76 0.86
N GLY A 120 -17.12 3.95 0.61
CA GLY A 120 -16.55 5.22 1.08
C GLY A 120 -15.55 5.89 0.14
N ASP A 121 -15.08 5.20 -0.91
CA ASP A 121 -14.28 5.83 -1.98
C ASP A 121 -15.20 6.67 -2.89
N THR A 122 -15.59 7.87 -2.43
CA THR A 122 -16.58 8.73 -3.10
C THR A 122 -16.01 10.03 -3.66
N ALA A 123 -14.73 10.33 -3.43
CA ALA A 123 -14.06 11.51 -3.97
C ALA A 123 -13.29 11.17 -5.25
N ALA A 124 -13.26 12.10 -6.20
CA ALA A 124 -12.49 11.95 -7.43
C ALA A 124 -11.13 12.67 -7.30
N ILE A 125 -10.06 12.00 -7.72
CA ILE A 125 -8.72 12.58 -7.82
C ILE A 125 -8.12 12.29 -9.19
N HIS A 126 -7.08 13.03 -9.58
CA HIS A 126 -6.30 12.73 -10.77
C HIS A 126 -4.93 12.15 -10.38
N CYS A 127 -4.75 10.85 -10.63
CA CYS A 127 -3.49 10.15 -10.44
C CYS A 127 -2.63 10.24 -11.72
N GLU A 128 -1.32 10.45 -11.59
CA GLU A 128 -0.40 10.47 -12.74
C GLU A 128 -0.35 9.14 -13.49
N GLY A 129 -0.32 8.02 -12.77
CA GLY A 129 -0.31 6.70 -13.40
C GLY A 129 -1.69 6.27 -13.92
N CYS A 130 -2.74 6.49 -13.14
CA CYS A 130 -4.07 5.93 -13.46
C CYS A 130 -4.99 6.89 -14.22
N GLY A 131 -4.73 8.20 -14.21
CA GLY A 131 -5.72 9.21 -14.58
C GLY A 131 -6.78 9.43 -13.48
N PRO A 132 -8.02 9.83 -13.84
CA PRO A 132 -9.11 10.02 -12.89
C PRO A 132 -9.53 8.71 -12.21
N VAL A 133 -9.61 8.73 -10.88
CA VAL A 133 -9.99 7.56 -10.05
C VAL A 133 -10.81 7.99 -8.83
N TRP A 134 -11.60 7.05 -8.31
CA TRP A 134 -12.29 7.19 -7.03
C TRP A 134 -11.35 6.87 -5.86
N ILE A 135 -11.45 7.64 -4.78
CA ILE A 135 -10.69 7.44 -3.54
C ILE A 135 -11.47 7.98 -2.33
N HIS A 136 -11.05 7.59 -1.13
CA HIS A 136 -11.62 8.09 0.09
C HIS A 136 -11.48 9.63 0.22
N PRO A 137 -12.54 10.36 0.60
CA PRO A 137 -12.52 11.82 0.76
C PRO A 137 -11.38 12.35 1.61
N ASN A 138 -11.04 11.66 2.71
CA ASN A 138 -9.93 12.07 3.58
C ASN A 138 -8.57 12.06 2.87
N ILE A 139 -8.37 11.15 1.89
CA ILE A 139 -7.16 11.14 1.08
C ILE A 139 -7.20 12.32 0.11
N ALA A 140 -8.32 12.52 -0.60
CA ALA A 140 -8.46 13.64 -1.51
C ALA A 140 -8.25 15.01 -0.84
N ALA A 141 -8.70 15.16 0.41
CA ALA A 141 -8.61 16.39 1.19
C ALA A 141 -7.19 16.82 1.55
N VAL A 142 -6.23 15.89 1.57
CA VAL A 142 -4.82 16.18 1.92
C VAL A 142 -3.91 16.28 0.71
N LEU A 143 -4.43 16.07 -0.51
CA LEU A 143 -3.65 16.16 -1.74
C LEU A 143 -3.56 17.61 -2.24
N PRO A 144 -2.45 18.01 -2.89
CA PRO A 144 -2.37 19.31 -3.54
C PRO A 144 -3.39 19.40 -4.67
N VAL A 145 -4.01 20.58 -4.81
CA VAL A 145 -4.97 20.87 -5.88
C VAL A 145 -4.26 21.60 -7.01
N VAL A 146 -4.32 21.05 -8.22
CA VAL A 146 -3.75 21.63 -9.45
C VAL A 146 -4.83 21.59 -10.52
N ASP A 147 -5.09 22.72 -11.18
CA ASP A 147 -6.14 22.88 -12.20
C ASP A 147 -7.52 22.38 -11.73
N GLY A 148 -7.82 22.64 -10.45
CA GLY A 148 -9.09 22.24 -9.82
C GLY A 148 -9.20 20.75 -9.45
N TRP A 149 -8.12 19.96 -9.58
CA TRP A 149 -8.08 18.54 -9.22
C TRP A 149 -7.14 18.27 -8.04
N PRO A 150 -7.53 17.48 -7.03
CA PRO A 150 -6.56 16.87 -6.13
C PRO A 150 -5.66 15.91 -6.92
N ARG A 151 -4.35 16.07 -6.82
CA ARG A 151 -3.34 15.34 -7.60
C ARG A 151 -2.54 14.38 -6.75
N ALA A 152 -2.33 13.17 -7.27
CA ALA A 152 -1.45 12.18 -6.65
C ALA A 152 -0.47 11.60 -7.68
N LEU A 153 0.78 11.39 -7.27
CA LEU A 153 1.77 10.66 -8.08
C LEU A 153 1.43 9.16 -8.16
N GLY A 154 0.81 8.61 -7.11
CA GLY A 154 0.32 7.24 -7.06
C GLY A 154 -0.99 7.16 -6.30
N CYS A 155 -1.83 6.19 -6.67
CA CYS A 155 -3.08 5.89 -5.98
C CYS A 155 -3.20 4.39 -5.71
N PRO A 156 -4.12 3.96 -4.83
CA PRO A 156 -4.36 2.53 -4.56
C PRO A 156 -4.69 1.72 -5.82
N TRP A 157 -5.28 2.35 -6.84
CA TRP A 157 -5.59 1.72 -8.13
C TRP A 157 -4.36 1.45 -9.01
N CYS A 158 -3.19 2.01 -8.71
CA CYS A 158 -1.99 1.79 -9.53
C CYS A 158 -1.59 0.31 -9.61
N PHE A 159 -1.83 -0.46 -8.54
CA PHE A 159 -1.57 -1.90 -8.53
C PHE A 159 -2.57 -2.68 -9.39
N VAL A 160 -3.84 -2.28 -9.35
CA VAL A 160 -4.91 -2.84 -10.20
C VAL A 160 -4.63 -2.54 -11.68
N ARG A 161 -4.26 -1.30 -12.01
CA ARG A 161 -3.82 -0.91 -13.37
C ARG A 161 -2.66 -1.79 -13.85
N LYS A 162 -1.66 -1.99 -12.99
CA LYS A 162 -0.46 -2.78 -13.32
C LYS A 162 -0.80 -4.26 -13.54
N ALA A 163 -1.79 -4.79 -12.83
CA ALA A 163 -2.30 -6.14 -13.04
C ALA A 163 -3.10 -6.29 -14.34
N GLY A 164 -3.50 -5.18 -14.98
CA GLY A 164 -4.32 -5.18 -16.20
C GLY A 164 -5.82 -5.26 -15.94
N ASP A 165 -6.24 -5.11 -14.68
CA ASP A 165 -7.64 -5.18 -14.27
C ASP A 165 -8.39 -3.87 -14.57
N TYR A 166 -9.72 -3.94 -14.59
CA TYR A 166 -10.58 -2.80 -14.87
C TYR A 166 -10.59 -1.77 -13.72
N ILE A 167 -10.54 -0.48 -14.07
CA ILE A 167 -10.67 0.63 -13.12
C ILE A 167 -11.95 1.42 -13.42
N PRO A 168 -12.94 1.43 -12.51
CA PRO A 168 -14.12 2.29 -12.63
C PRO A 168 -13.72 3.77 -12.58
N ARG A 169 -14.23 4.55 -13.54
CA ARG A 169 -13.84 5.95 -13.72
C ARG A 169 -14.88 6.90 -13.12
N PRO A 170 -14.46 7.96 -12.41
CA PRO A 170 -15.34 9.06 -12.09
C PRO A 170 -15.87 9.71 -13.38
N PRO A 171 -17.10 10.26 -13.36
CA PRO A 171 -17.56 11.09 -14.47
C PRO A 171 -16.61 12.27 -14.65
N ALA A 172 -16.37 12.66 -15.90
CA ALA A 172 -15.63 13.88 -16.18
C ALA A 172 -16.32 15.04 -15.47
N ARG A 173 -15.57 15.87 -14.74
CA ARG A 173 -16.08 17.16 -14.32
C ARG A 173 -16.41 17.93 -15.60
N ALA A 174 -17.69 18.29 -15.80
CA ALA A 174 -18.05 19.26 -16.82
C ALA A 174 -17.19 20.51 -16.58
N GLY A 175 -16.52 20.98 -17.63
CA GLY A 175 -15.51 22.03 -17.55
C GLY A 175 -16.02 23.24 -16.78
N VAL A 176 -15.18 23.73 -15.86
CA VAL A 176 -15.29 25.09 -15.31
C VAL A 176 -14.55 26.02 -16.26
#